data_AF-A0A7X3PP96-F1
#
_entry.id   AF-A0A7X3PP96-F1
#
_cell.length_a   1.000
_cell.length_b   1.000
_cell.length_c   1.000
_cell.angle_alpha   90.00
_cell.angle_beta   90.00
_cell.angle_gamma   90.00
#
_symmetry.space_group_name_H-M   'P 1'
#
loop_
_entity.id
_entity.type
_entity.pdbx_description
1 polymer ?
#
loop_
_entity_poly.entity_id
_entity_poly.type
_entity_poly.pdbx_seq_one_letter_code
_entity_poly.pdbx_strand_id
1 'polypeptide(L)'
;MNSRAWILWVGLAGAASAQPEYGYRLGERVGDHVVYSTRGVPIYTEALEPTVQRWYLPASLFSENHHHWEYTNYARDHFLRYVSPTLEGDLFYDGFGSLITRGWLIYDWRQVQPRIAESSQIFKASQYVRWFNRQLLAVDSKGDYSFSILVGDELNTTLTPMTFKKAGFNGVMANLATNRLRLTGLFSRISGPVLLETVGLVDPRVNSTNLVAGRTEVDLFQGLTIGLNLVNSHTSNGSRESFAGNPFKGELSTGQLEDALRSVLVRLSDDSPEDGEAGAILIDRDIEIKTKLKRPSSADPTVLVERDTLIVGSSFGFDATHIQGGSVRNGLLVADGAESIVLHYVFAPAEGESEDGSLRLLLQQRLNLSLAEAQDVIQAIENVRFRLVLANDYRVEMSSDRQTNRFGVPQFLPVTRAEGNIKNETNSRQVVFDYGLPTANLLYGLSAEWRNMRGFDFYGEVNINSNYRKYPNRQKKHHRAIAGIAGDKRSLGWLANLSWQSYPWSAFLEGFGMDDSYSTSVRPVSPSGVTNYAPEA
;
A
#
# COMPACT_ATOMS: atom_id res chain seq x y z
N MET A 1 10.81 22.02 34.21
CA MET A 1 11.04 21.17 35.41
C MET A 1 10.84 19.72 35.00
N ASN A 2 11.85 18.89 35.27
CA ASN A 2 11.88 17.43 35.54
C ASN A 2 10.89 16.51 34.78
N SER A 3 11.27 15.38 34.18
CA SER A 3 12.38 14.46 34.44
C SER A 3 12.62 13.57 33.21
N ARG A 4 13.89 13.41 32.82
CA ARG A 4 14.35 12.50 31.76
C ARG A 4 14.63 11.12 32.35
N ALA A 5 14.10 10.06 31.74
CA ALA A 5 14.59 8.71 31.93
C ALA A 5 15.59 8.39 30.80
N TRP A 6 16.83 8.09 31.19
CA TRP A 6 17.91 7.67 30.30
C TRP A 6 18.12 6.17 30.49
N ILE A 7 18.18 5.42 29.39
CA ILE A 7 18.65 4.03 29.41
C ILE A 7 19.91 3.97 28.55
N LEU A 8 21.01 3.64 29.22
CA LEU A 8 22.36 3.47 28.71
C LEU A 8 22.63 1.96 28.66
N TRP A 9 22.97 1.40 27.50
CA TRP A 9 23.48 0.03 27.39
C TRP A 9 24.90 0.06 26.83
N VAL A 10 25.83 -0.49 27.62
CA VAL A 10 27.22 -0.73 27.26
C VAL A 10 27.41 -2.23 27.22
N GLY A 11 27.84 -2.76 26.07
CA GLY A 11 28.17 -4.17 25.89
C GLY A 11 29.54 -4.30 25.23
N LEU A 12 30.51 -4.83 25.98
CA LEU A 12 31.82 -5.27 25.52
C LEU A 12 31.82 -6.81 25.57
N ALA A 13 32.10 -7.47 24.44
CA ALA A 13 32.39 -8.90 24.40
C ALA A 13 33.66 -9.13 23.58
N GLY A 14 34.68 -9.67 24.25
CA GLY A 14 35.93 -10.12 23.65
C GLY A 14 35.80 -11.53 23.08
N ALA A 15 36.50 -11.76 21.97
CA ALA A 15 36.50 -13.00 21.22
C ALA A 15 37.20 -14.14 21.99
N ALA A 16 36.53 -15.29 22.09
CA ALA A 16 37.14 -16.57 22.42
C ALA A 16 36.98 -17.50 21.21
N SER A 17 38.10 -18.00 20.71
CA SER A 17 38.21 -18.94 19.61
C SER A 17 37.66 -20.32 20.00
N ALA A 18 36.63 -20.79 19.31
CA ALA A 18 36.19 -22.18 19.33
C ALA A 18 36.57 -22.83 17.99
N GLN A 19 37.30 -23.95 18.05
CA GLN A 19 37.54 -24.81 16.89
C GLN A 19 36.24 -25.50 16.47
N PRO A 20 35.86 -25.48 15.18
CA PRO A 20 34.71 -26.23 14.69
C PRO A 20 35.03 -27.73 14.56
N GLU A 21 34.29 -28.55 15.29
CA GLU A 21 34.25 -30.00 15.13
C GLU A 21 33.40 -30.35 13.89
N TYR A 22 34.07 -30.75 12.80
CA TYR A 22 33.39 -31.23 11.60
C TYR A 22 33.07 -32.71 11.72
N GLY A 23 31.94 -33.04 12.36
CA GLY A 23 31.33 -34.36 12.22
C GLY A 23 30.84 -34.60 10.79
N TYR A 24 31.02 -35.82 10.26
CA TYR A 24 30.51 -36.48 9.03
C TYR A 24 30.14 -35.68 7.76
N ARG A 25 30.41 -34.37 7.64
CA ARG A 25 30.01 -33.52 6.51
C ARG A 25 31.07 -33.35 5.43
N LEU A 26 32.25 -33.95 5.58
CA LEU A 26 33.35 -33.82 4.63
C LEU A 26 33.56 -35.04 3.71
N GLY A 27 32.68 -36.06 3.78
CA GLY A 27 32.82 -37.28 2.99
C GLY A 27 34.05 -38.11 3.42
N GLU A 28 34.07 -39.39 3.07
CA GLU A 28 35.24 -40.24 3.31
C GLU A 28 36.06 -40.30 2.02
N ARG A 29 37.37 -40.05 2.13
CA ARG A 29 38.27 -40.02 0.98
C ARG A 29 38.70 -41.44 0.66
N VAL A 30 38.19 -41.99 -0.44
CA VAL A 30 38.58 -43.31 -0.94
C VAL A 30 39.40 -43.09 -2.21
N GLY A 31 40.72 -43.27 -2.10
CA GLY A 31 41.65 -42.92 -3.17
C GLY A 31 41.67 -41.41 -3.44
N ASP A 32 41.62 -41.01 -4.70
CA ASP A 32 41.79 -39.61 -5.09
C ASP A 32 40.49 -38.79 -5.14
N HIS A 33 39.34 -39.35 -4.74
CA HIS A 33 38.04 -38.67 -4.79
C HIS A 33 37.31 -38.75 -3.44
N VAL A 34 36.42 -37.78 -3.19
CA VAL A 34 35.61 -37.67 -1.97
C VAL A 34 34.22 -38.25 -2.25
N VAL A 35 33.81 -39.26 -1.48
CA VAL A 35 32.52 -39.93 -1.66
C VAL A 35 31.58 -39.58 -0.49
N TYR A 36 30.37 -39.14 -0.84
CA TYR A 36 29.27 -38.91 0.11
C TYR A 36 28.30 -40.09 0.00
N SER A 37 28.41 -41.08 0.89
CA SER A 37 27.49 -42.22 0.91
C SER A 37 26.49 -42.11 2.05
N THR A 38 25.20 -41.99 1.73
CA THR A 38 24.14 -42.44 2.65
C THR A 38 23.98 -43.93 2.45
N ARG A 39 24.22 -44.76 3.50
CA ARG A 39 24.05 -46.21 3.40
C ARG A 39 22.58 -46.55 3.13
N GLY A 40 22.27 -46.85 1.87
CA GLY A 40 21.12 -47.66 1.45
C GLY A 40 21.59 -49.05 1.03
N VAL A 41 20.74 -50.06 1.21
CA VAL A 41 21.04 -51.47 0.91
C VAL A 41 21.23 -51.67 -0.61
N PRO A 42 22.26 -52.40 -1.07
CA PRO A 42 22.49 -52.62 -2.51
C PRO A 42 21.48 -53.61 -3.11
N ILE A 43 20.93 -53.28 -4.29
CA ILE A 43 20.13 -54.19 -5.10
C ILE A 43 21.02 -54.71 -6.23
N TYR A 44 21.17 -56.03 -6.32
CA TYR A 44 21.87 -56.70 -7.41
C TYR A 44 21.12 -56.47 -8.73
N THR A 45 21.83 -55.92 -9.72
CA THR A 45 21.30 -55.68 -11.07
C THR A 45 21.96 -56.66 -12.02
N GLU A 46 21.40 -57.86 -12.16
CA GLU A 46 21.69 -58.74 -13.29
C GLU A 46 20.39 -59.30 -13.86
N ALA A 47 20.39 -59.45 -15.19
CA ALA A 47 19.33 -59.92 -16.09
C ALA A 47 18.23 -58.91 -16.47
N LEU A 48 18.54 -58.06 -17.45
CA LEU A 48 17.58 -57.70 -18.50
C LEU A 48 17.42 -58.90 -19.45
N GLU A 49 16.19 -59.37 -19.66
CA GLU A 49 15.63 -59.53 -21.02
C GLU A 49 14.09 -59.58 -20.98
N PRO A 50 13.41 -59.04 -22.00
CA PRO A 50 12.00 -58.64 -21.94
C PRO A 50 11.03 -59.71 -22.46
N THR A 51 9.73 -59.46 -22.25
CA THR A 51 8.54 -60.13 -22.82
C THR A 51 7.87 -61.21 -21.96
N VAL A 52 7.24 -60.82 -20.84
CA VAL A 52 6.00 -61.48 -20.38
C VAL A 52 5.07 -60.44 -19.77
N GLN A 53 3.79 -60.56 -20.12
CA GLN A 53 2.61 -59.78 -19.73
C GLN A 53 2.70 -59.14 -18.33
N ARG A 54 2.61 -57.79 -18.28
CA ARG A 54 2.36 -57.06 -17.03
C ARG A 54 0.93 -57.34 -16.57
N TRP A 55 0.76 -58.40 -15.81
CA TRP A 55 -0.24 -58.39 -14.75
C TRP A 55 0.21 -57.33 -13.75
N TYR A 56 -0.62 -56.32 -13.51
CA TYR A 56 -0.45 -55.47 -12.33
C TYR A 56 -0.74 -56.35 -11.11
N LEU A 57 0.26 -57.14 -10.70
CA LEU A 57 0.37 -57.45 -9.28
C LEU A 57 0.49 -56.09 -8.59
N PRO A 58 -0.37 -55.76 -7.61
CA PRO A 58 -0.03 -54.66 -6.72
C PRO A 58 1.36 -54.99 -6.22
N ALA A 59 2.34 -54.13 -6.53
CA ALA A 59 3.63 -54.23 -5.88
C ALA A 59 3.29 -54.24 -4.40
N SER A 60 3.56 -55.35 -3.71
CA SER A 60 3.37 -55.39 -2.27
C SER A 60 4.14 -54.19 -1.77
N LEU A 61 3.42 -53.27 -1.11
CA LEU A 61 4.09 -52.24 -0.35
C LEU A 61 5.14 -52.99 0.48
N PHE A 62 6.36 -52.46 0.57
CA PHE A 62 7.47 -53.08 1.32
C PHE A 62 7.05 -53.56 2.74
N SER A 63 5.89 -53.11 3.23
CA SER A 63 5.19 -53.45 4.46
C SER A 63 4.33 -54.72 4.49
N GLU A 64 4.02 -55.39 3.38
CA GLU A 64 3.16 -56.59 3.40
C GLU A 64 3.94 -57.90 3.62
N ASN A 65 5.27 -57.86 3.59
CA ASN A 65 6.11 -58.97 4.01
C ASN A 65 6.35 -58.91 5.53
N HIS A 66 5.27 -58.98 6.31
CA HIS A 66 5.36 -59.17 7.77
C HIS A 66 4.78 -60.53 8.09
N HIS A 67 5.60 -61.46 8.58
CA HIS A 67 5.08 -62.77 8.95
C HIS A 67 4.21 -62.63 10.21
N HIS A 68 3.16 -63.46 10.34
CA HIS A 68 2.19 -63.39 11.45
C HIS A 68 2.80 -63.55 12.86
N TRP A 69 4.05 -64.01 12.92
CA TRP A 69 4.82 -64.34 14.11
C TRP A 69 6.03 -63.40 14.31
N GLU A 70 6.21 -62.42 13.42
CA GLU A 70 7.28 -61.42 13.56
C GLU A 70 6.93 -60.41 14.66
N TYR A 71 7.75 -60.43 15.71
CA TYR A 71 7.67 -59.54 16.85
C TYR A 71 8.40 -58.23 16.56
N THR A 72 7.69 -57.10 16.65
CA THR A 72 8.28 -55.77 16.44
C THR A 72 8.87 -55.23 17.74
N ASN A 73 10.18 -54.98 17.77
CA ASN A 73 10.86 -54.36 18.91
C ASN A 73 11.77 -53.21 18.45
N TYR A 74 11.32 -51.97 18.66
CA TYR A 74 12.07 -50.80 18.21
C TYR A 74 13.32 -50.46 19.03
N ALA A 75 13.59 -51.22 20.10
CA ALA A 75 14.87 -51.17 20.81
C ALA A 75 15.93 -52.09 20.19
N ARG A 76 15.52 -53.05 19.34
CA ARG A 76 16.43 -53.91 18.56
C ARG A 76 16.54 -53.46 17.11
N ASP A 77 15.41 -53.15 16.49
CA ASP A 77 15.33 -52.70 15.11
C ASP A 77 14.94 -51.23 15.06
N HIS A 78 15.64 -50.43 14.25
CA HIS A 78 15.29 -49.01 14.17
C HIS A 78 13.90 -48.86 13.55
N PHE A 79 13.03 -48.08 14.20
CA PHE A 79 11.73 -47.73 13.62
C PHE A 79 11.95 -47.03 12.28
N LEU A 80 11.55 -47.69 11.19
CA LEU A 80 11.49 -47.08 9.87
C LEU A 80 10.07 -46.61 9.62
N ARG A 81 9.90 -45.30 9.50
CA ARG A 81 8.60 -44.70 9.23
C ARG A 81 8.14 -45.08 7.83
N TYR A 82 6.88 -45.47 7.69
CA TYR A 82 6.23 -45.55 6.38
C TYR A 82 6.27 -44.18 5.69
N VAL A 83 7.09 -44.05 4.65
CA VAL A 83 7.06 -42.88 3.79
C VAL A 83 5.95 -43.11 2.78
N SER A 84 4.76 -42.59 3.08
CA SER A 84 3.66 -42.58 2.12
C SER A 84 4.13 -41.88 0.83
N PRO A 85 3.88 -42.44 -0.37
CA PRO A 85 4.14 -41.75 -1.64
C PRO A 85 3.42 -40.40 -1.73
N THR A 86 2.36 -40.18 -0.93
CA THR A 86 1.69 -38.87 -0.83
C THR A 86 2.54 -37.78 -0.17
N LEU A 87 3.63 -38.12 0.54
CA LEU A 87 4.57 -37.14 1.12
C LEU A 87 5.41 -36.42 0.06
N GLU A 88 5.54 -37.01 -1.13
CA GLU A 88 6.27 -36.42 -2.26
C GLU A 88 5.49 -35.28 -2.94
N GLY A 89 4.20 -35.13 -2.62
CA GLY A 89 3.34 -34.08 -3.18
C GLY A 89 2.72 -34.42 -4.53
N ASP A 90 2.14 -33.39 -5.15
CA ASP A 90 1.37 -33.44 -6.39
C ASP A 90 2.28 -33.38 -7.62
N LEU A 91 1.79 -33.93 -8.73
CA LEU A 91 2.48 -33.88 -10.03
C LEU A 91 2.08 -32.61 -10.77
N PHE A 92 3.07 -31.81 -11.18
CA PHE A 92 2.88 -30.59 -11.96
C PHE A 92 3.23 -30.85 -13.42
N TYR A 93 2.29 -30.53 -14.30
CA TYR A 93 2.43 -30.68 -15.74
C TYR A 93 2.46 -29.31 -16.43
N ASP A 94 3.12 -29.23 -17.58
CA ASP A 94 3.04 -28.05 -18.44
C ASP A 94 1.70 -27.98 -19.20
N GLY A 95 1.49 -26.90 -19.97
CA GLY A 95 0.28 -26.73 -20.78
C GLY A 95 0.10 -27.76 -21.90
N PHE A 96 1.12 -28.58 -22.17
CA PHE A 96 1.11 -29.66 -23.17
C PHE A 96 0.99 -31.05 -22.53
N GLY A 97 0.90 -31.14 -21.19
CA GLY A 97 0.77 -32.40 -20.46
C GLY A 97 2.10 -33.10 -20.13
N SER A 98 3.25 -32.45 -20.35
CA SER A 98 4.56 -33.00 -19.95
C SER A 98 4.80 -32.77 -18.46
N LEU A 99 5.32 -33.78 -17.75
CA LEU A 99 5.64 -33.65 -16.32
C LEU A 99 6.80 -32.68 -16.12
N ILE A 100 6.57 -31.59 -15.38
CA ILE A 100 7.60 -30.61 -14.99
C ILE A 100 8.30 -31.08 -13.72
N THR A 101 7.52 -31.37 -12.67
CA THR A 101 8.05 -31.69 -11.35
C THR A 101 7.00 -32.36 -10.46
N ARG A 102 7.43 -32.89 -9.32
CA ARG A 102 6.58 -33.39 -8.24
C ARG A 102 6.88 -32.62 -6.97
N GLY A 103 5.87 -32.09 -6.29
CA GLY A 103 6.08 -31.33 -5.06
C GLY A 103 4.81 -30.76 -4.45
N TRP A 104 4.97 -29.82 -3.51
CA TRP A 104 3.86 -29.18 -2.82
C TRP A 104 3.73 -27.73 -3.27
N LEU A 105 2.52 -27.29 -3.65
CA LEU A 105 2.23 -25.86 -3.78
C LEU A 105 2.18 -25.26 -2.38
N ILE A 106 3.22 -24.51 -1.97
CA ILE A 106 3.30 -23.93 -0.62
C ILE A 106 2.66 -22.55 -0.56
N TYR A 107 2.92 -21.73 -1.57
CA TYR A 107 2.43 -20.36 -1.68
C TYR A 107 2.10 -20.06 -3.13
N ASP A 108 0.98 -19.39 -3.37
CA ASP A 108 0.60 -18.90 -4.69
C ASP A 108 -0.04 -17.51 -4.55
N TRP A 109 0.41 -16.57 -5.37
CA TRP A 109 -0.19 -15.25 -5.46
C TRP A 109 -0.41 -14.91 -6.93
N ARG A 110 -1.69 -14.81 -7.32
CA ARG A 110 -2.10 -14.49 -8.68
C ARG A 110 -2.87 -13.19 -8.72
N GLN A 111 -2.54 -12.37 -9.72
CA GLN A 111 -3.31 -11.19 -10.07
C GLN A 111 -3.77 -11.33 -11.53
N VAL A 112 -5.08 -11.37 -11.76
CA VAL A 112 -5.70 -11.49 -13.08
C VAL A 112 -6.68 -10.34 -13.26
N GLN A 113 -6.45 -9.53 -14.29
CA GLN A 113 -7.23 -8.33 -14.58
C GLN A 113 -7.43 -8.17 -16.11
N PRO A 114 -8.61 -7.68 -16.57
CA PRO A 114 -9.80 -7.39 -15.79
C PRO A 114 -10.59 -8.66 -15.43
N ARG A 115 -11.08 -8.76 -14.19
CA ARG A 115 -11.93 -9.85 -13.70
C ARG A 115 -12.94 -9.34 -12.69
N ILE A 116 -14.22 -9.64 -12.89
CA ILE A 116 -15.33 -9.19 -12.04
C ILE A 116 -15.38 -9.89 -10.66
N ALA A 117 -14.68 -11.01 -10.52
CA ALA A 117 -14.53 -11.78 -9.29
C ALA A 117 -13.10 -12.33 -9.22
N GLU A 118 -12.59 -12.58 -8.02
CA GLU A 118 -11.31 -13.27 -7.79
C GLU A 118 -10.11 -12.71 -8.58
N SER A 119 -10.05 -11.38 -8.72
CA SER A 119 -8.98 -10.72 -9.48
C SER A 119 -7.60 -10.82 -8.81
N SER A 120 -7.58 -10.96 -7.48
CA SER A 120 -6.38 -11.16 -6.69
C SER A 120 -6.60 -12.39 -5.83
N GLN A 121 -5.77 -13.42 -5.97
CA GLN A 121 -5.89 -14.68 -5.24
C GLN A 121 -4.59 -14.94 -4.50
N ILE A 122 -4.67 -15.16 -3.18
CA ILE A 122 -3.53 -15.61 -2.37
C ILE A 122 -3.89 -16.96 -1.77
N PHE A 123 -3.00 -17.92 -1.90
CA PHE A 123 -3.08 -19.23 -1.29
C PHE A 123 -1.83 -19.47 -0.44
N LYS A 124 -2.02 -19.93 0.79
CA LYS A 124 -0.94 -20.40 1.67
C LYS A 124 -1.31 -21.80 2.17
N ALA A 125 -0.45 -22.78 1.90
CA ALA A 125 -0.68 -24.16 2.30
C ALA A 125 -0.40 -24.38 3.80
N SER A 126 -0.89 -25.49 4.35
CA SER A 126 -0.65 -25.84 5.78
C SER A 126 0.84 -25.94 6.12
N GLN A 127 1.60 -26.38 5.13
CA GLN A 127 3.05 -26.56 5.12
C GLN A 127 3.78 -25.22 5.23
N TYR A 128 3.25 -24.13 4.65
CA TYR A 128 3.83 -22.79 4.79
C TYR A 128 3.92 -22.40 6.27
N VAL A 129 2.86 -22.67 7.03
CA VAL A 129 2.81 -22.37 8.47
C VAL A 129 3.60 -23.41 9.28
N ARG A 130 3.42 -24.70 9.00
CA ARG A 130 3.94 -25.79 9.85
C ARG A 130 5.40 -26.15 9.59
N TRP A 131 5.82 -26.19 8.32
CA TRP A 131 7.17 -26.62 7.94
C TRP A 131 8.13 -25.44 7.86
N PHE A 132 7.64 -24.33 7.30
CA PHE A 132 8.46 -23.15 6.99
C PHE A 132 8.25 -21.99 7.97
N ASN A 133 7.43 -22.16 9.01
CA ASN A 133 7.13 -21.12 10.00
C ASN A 133 6.77 -19.76 9.37
N ARG A 134 5.99 -19.80 8.28
CA ARG A 134 5.56 -18.63 7.49
C ARG A 134 6.70 -17.86 6.81
N GLN A 135 7.85 -18.48 6.53
CA GLN A 135 8.98 -17.87 5.85
C GLN A 135 9.62 -18.83 4.85
N LEU A 136 9.57 -18.49 3.56
CA LEU A 136 10.21 -19.21 2.47
C LEU A 136 11.36 -18.37 1.93
N LEU A 137 12.58 -18.88 2.03
CA LEU A 137 13.76 -18.21 1.51
C LEU A 137 14.42 -19.10 0.45
N ALA A 138 14.52 -18.57 -0.77
CA ALA A 138 15.35 -19.12 -1.84
C ALA A 138 16.55 -18.19 -2.04
N VAL A 139 17.75 -18.75 -2.07
CA VAL A 139 19.00 -17.98 -2.27
C VAL A 139 19.82 -18.66 -3.35
N ASP A 140 20.43 -17.85 -4.21
CA ASP A 140 21.47 -18.26 -5.14
C ASP A 140 22.65 -17.29 -5.03
N SER A 141 23.87 -17.82 -5.12
CA SER A 141 25.08 -17.00 -5.06
C SER A 141 26.17 -17.59 -5.93
N LYS A 142 26.77 -16.77 -6.77
CA LYS A 142 27.86 -17.17 -7.66
C LYS A 142 28.87 -16.03 -7.80
N GLY A 143 30.07 -16.24 -7.26
CA GLY A 143 31.11 -15.21 -7.24
C GLY A 143 30.64 -13.98 -6.47
N ASP A 144 30.74 -12.80 -7.10
CA ASP A 144 30.32 -11.53 -6.52
C ASP A 144 28.80 -11.31 -6.57
N TYR A 145 28.04 -12.20 -7.22
CA TYR A 145 26.60 -12.09 -7.39
C TYR A 145 25.87 -12.89 -6.32
N SER A 146 24.89 -12.27 -5.65
CA SER A 146 23.97 -12.93 -4.74
C SER A 146 22.54 -12.48 -5.01
N PHE A 147 21.61 -13.43 -5.00
CA PHE A 147 20.19 -13.21 -5.23
C PHE A 147 19.38 -13.96 -4.17
N SER A 148 18.33 -13.33 -3.65
CA SER A 148 17.39 -14.02 -2.78
C SER A 148 15.95 -13.61 -3.06
N ILE A 149 15.04 -14.57 -2.93
CA ILE A 149 13.60 -14.34 -2.87
C ILE A 149 13.11 -14.86 -1.52
N LEU A 150 12.48 -13.98 -0.76
CA LEU A 150 11.87 -14.25 0.52
C LEU A 150 10.37 -14.03 0.40
N VAL A 151 9.56 -15.03 0.73
CA VAL A 151 8.11 -14.89 0.93
C VAL A 151 7.85 -15.10 2.40
N GLY A 152 7.25 -14.12 3.07
CA GLY A 152 7.03 -14.26 4.49
C GLY A 152 5.93 -13.39 5.06
N ASP A 153 5.47 -13.81 6.22
CA ASP A 153 4.63 -13.01 7.10
C ASP A 153 5.52 -12.36 8.17
N GLU A 154 5.21 -11.12 8.55
CA GLU A 154 5.87 -10.35 9.61
C GLU A 154 7.39 -10.15 9.42
N LEU A 155 7.82 -9.85 8.19
CA LEU A 155 9.21 -9.55 7.85
C LEU A 155 9.62 -8.16 8.35
N ASN A 156 10.66 -8.07 9.18
CA ASN A 156 11.27 -6.79 9.53
C ASN A 156 12.04 -6.22 8.34
N THR A 157 11.52 -5.15 7.75
CA THR A 157 12.00 -4.62 6.47
C THR A 157 12.13 -3.11 6.53
N THR A 158 13.29 -2.61 6.12
CA THR A 158 13.58 -1.17 6.02
C THR A 158 14.19 -0.87 4.65
N LEU A 159 13.62 0.09 3.92
CA LEU A 159 14.27 0.69 2.75
C LEU A 159 15.00 1.96 3.17
N THR A 160 14.27 2.90 3.78
CA THR A 160 14.82 4.07 4.47
C THR A 160 13.90 4.47 5.63
N PRO A 161 14.41 5.20 6.64
CA PRO A 161 13.58 5.70 7.73
C PRO A 161 12.43 6.60 7.27
N MET A 162 12.60 7.38 6.20
CA MET A 162 11.59 8.34 5.74
C MET A 162 10.59 7.78 4.73
N THR A 163 10.85 6.62 4.10
CA THR A 163 9.93 6.04 3.09
C THR A 163 9.23 4.77 3.54
N PHE A 164 9.98 3.78 4.01
CA PHE A 164 9.44 2.47 4.34
C PHE A 164 10.27 1.79 5.42
N LYS A 165 9.67 1.67 6.59
CA LYS A 165 10.19 0.91 7.73
C LYS A 165 9.04 0.19 8.40
N LYS A 166 8.98 -1.13 8.30
CA LYS A 166 7.92 -1.95 8.88
C LYS A 166 8.54 -3.15 9.59
N ALA A 167 8.20 -3.33 10.86
CA ALA A 167 8.63 -4.49 11.64
C ALA A 167 7.93 -5.79 11.23
N GLY A 168 6.74 -5.70 10.62
CA GLY A 168 5.93 -6.83 10.20
C GLY A 168 5.41 -6.72 8.77
N PHE A 169 6.31 -6.56 7.79
CA PHE A 169 5.95 -6.56 6.37
C PHE A 169 5.50 -7.96 5.93
N ASN A 170 4.36 -8.07 5.24
CA ASN A 170 3.85 -9.34 4.75
C ASN A 170 3.91 -9.35 3.24
N GLY A 171 4.61 -10.29 2.62
CA GLY A 171 4.68 -10.35 1.16
C GLY A 171 5.95 -10.99 0.65
N VAL A 172 6.34 -10.55 -0.55
CA VAL A 172 7.52 -11.03 -1.27
C VAL A 172 8.60 -9.95 -1.25
N MET A 173 9.81 -10.34 -0.91
CA MET A 173 11.02 -9.53 -0.98
C MET A 173 12.00 -10.21 -1.93
N ALA A 174 12.47 -9.50 -2.93
CA ALA A 174 13.52 -9.95 -3.83
C ALA A 174 14.75 -9.07 -3.64
N ASN A 175 15.90 -9.67 -3.39
CA ASN A 175 17.16 -8.96 -3.23
C ASN A 175 18.17 -9.42 -4.27
N LEU A 176 18.95 -8.47 -4.75
CA LEU A 176 20.10 -8.70 -5.59
C LEU A 176 21.26 -7.89 -5.02
N ALA A 177 22.41 -8.51 -4.79
CA ALA A 177 23.61 -7.79 -4.41
C ALA A 177 24.81 -8.23 -5.23
N THR A 178 25.59 -7.23 -5.61
CA THR A 178 26.92 -7.34 -6.24
C THR A 178 27.93 -6.51 -5.44
N ASN A 179 29.20 -6.50 -5.85
CA ASN A 179 30.23 -5.71 -5.18
C ASN A 179 29.96 -4.19 -5.10
N ARG A 180 29.16 -3.63 -6.00
CA ARG A 180 28.87 -2.17 -6.02
C ARG A 180 27.40 -1.81 -6.15
N LEU A 181 26.53 -2.74 -6.53
CA LEU A 181 25.10 -2.52 -6.75
C LEU A 181 24.30 -3.43 -5.84
N ARG A 182 23.33 -2.86 -5.11
CA ARG A 182 22.34 -3.59 -4.32
C ARG A 182 20.95 -3.18 -4.77
N LEU A 183 20.08 -4.14 -5.05
CA LEU A 183 18.68 -3.94 -5.39
C LEU A 183 17.82 -4.71 -4.41
N THR A 184 16.74 -4.08 -3.95
CA THR A 184 15.70 -4.70 -3.14
C THR A 184 14.37 -4.33 -3.73
N GLY A 185 13.51 -5.31 -3.99
CA GLY A 185 12.12 -5.13 -4.41
C GLY A 185 11.17 -5.75 -3.40
N LEU A 186 10.08 -5.06 -3.07
CA LEU A 186 9.05 -5.51 -2.15
C LEU A 186 7.69 -5.51 -2.85
N PHE A 187 6.93 -6.59 -2.69
CA PHE A 187 5.60 -6.75 -3.24
C PHE A 187 4.66 -7.30 -2.18
N SER A 188 3.50 -6.66 -1.99
CA SER A 188 2.53 -7.10 -0.99
C SER A 188 1.10 -6.74 -1.36
N ARG A 189 0.14 -7.53 -0.87
CA ARG A 189 -1.28 -7.16 -0.78
C ARG A 189 -1.58 -6.71 0.65
N ILE A 190 -1.45 -5.41 0.92
CA ILE A 190 -1.64 -4.80 2.26
C ILE A 190 -3.03 -5.06 2.81
N SER A 191 -4.07 -5.06 1.96
CA SER A 191 -5.44 -5.27 2.41
C SER A 191 -5.68 -6.65 3.05
N GLY A 192 -4.74 -7.59 2.93
CA GLY A 192 -4.75 -8.89 3.59
C GLY A 192 -4.71 -10.07 2.61
N PRO A 193 -4.69 -11.30 3.14
CA PRO A 193 -4.70 -11.65 4.55
C PRO A 193 -3.27 -11.77 5.10
N VAL A 194 -3.03 -11.18 6.27
CA VAL A 194 -1.78 -11.39 7.04
C VAL A 194 -1.76 -12.82 7.57
N LEU A 195 -2.84 -13.24 8.22
CA LEU A 195 -3.09 -14.63 8.64
C LEU A 195 -4.36 -15.12 7.93
N LEU A 196 -4.29 -16.26 7.22
CA LEU A 196 -5.50 -16.92 6.72
C LEU A 196 -6.23 -17.55 7.91
N GLU A 197 -7.53 -17.23 8.08
CA GLU A 197 -8.38 -17.88 9.08
C GLU A 197 -8.47 -19.39 8.85
N THR A 198 -8.36 -19.84 7.60
CA THR A 198 -8.28 -21.25 7.21
C THR A 198 -7.12 -21.47 6.25
N VAL A 199 -6.11 -22.22 6.69
CA VAL A 199 -4.93 -22.53 5.88
C VAL A 199 -5.27 -23.58 4.82
N GLY A 200 -4.74 -23.44 3.61
CA GLY A 200 -5.05 -24.33 2.48
C GLY A 200 -6.29 -23.95 1.69
N LEU A 201 -6.85 -22.75 1.91
CA LEU A 201 -7.86 -22.14 1.04
C LEU A 201 -7.30 -20.92 0.31
N VAL A 202 -7.89 -20.63 -0.84
CA VAL A 202 -7.61 -19.42 -1.62
C VAL A 202 -8.38 -18.25 -1.00
N ASP A 203 -7.74 -17.08 -0.81
CA ASP A 203 -8.38 -15.80 -0.48
C ASP A 203 -8.55 -14.94 -1.74
N PRO A 204 -9.69 -15.06 -2.45
CA PRO A 204 -9.99 -14.25 -3.62
C PRO A 204 -10.49 -12.85 -3.25
N ARG A 205 -10.01 -11.84 -3.97
CA ARG A 205 -10.44 -10.45 -3.81
C ARG A 205 -10.68 -9.75 -5.14
N VAL A 206 -11.69 -8.88 -5.17
CA VAL A 206 -11.94 -7.93 -6.28
C VAL A 206 -11.30 -6.58 -5.99
N ASN A 207 -11.36 -6.16 -4.72
CA ASN A 207 -10.72 -4.96 -4.23
C ASN A 207 -9.52 -5.34 -3.38
N SER A 208 -8.38 -4.73 -3.68
CA SER A 208 -7.18 -4.89 -2.88
C SER A 208 -6.37 -3.61 -2.83
N THR A 209 -5.58 -3.45 -1.78
CA THR A 209 -4.55 -2.41 -1.71
C THR A 209 -3.21 -3.11 -1.82
N ASN A 210 -2.49 -2.85 -2.90
CA ASN A 210 -1.20 -3.43 -3.17
C ASN A 210 -0.08 -2.46 -2.80
N LEU A 211 1.07 -3.00 -2.43
CA LEU A 211 2.33 -2.30 -2.25
C LEU A 211 3.33 -2.82 -3.26
N VAL A 212 3.97 -1.88 -3.95
CA VAL A 212 5.18 -2.13 -4.70
C VAL A 212 6.22 -1.14 -4.20
N ALA A 213 7.35 -1.64 -3.72
CA ALA A 213 8.46 -0.80 -3.30
C ALA A 213 9.78 -1.33 -3.85
N GLY A 214 10.75 -0.43 -4.00
CA GLY A 214 12.06 -0.75 -4.52
C GLY A 214 13.12 0.18 -3.95
N ARG A 215 14.30 -0.36 -3.70
CA ARG A 215 15.51 0.38 -3.36
C ARG A 215 16.65 -0.09 -4.24
N THR A 216 17.44 0.86 -4.70
CA THR A 216 18.66 0.63 -5.47
C THR A 216 19.78 1.42 -4.80
N GLU A 217 20.87 0.75 -4.43
CA GLU A 217 22.07 1.40 -3.90
C GLU A 217 23.25 1.14 -4.82
N VAL A 218 24.04 2.19 -5.05
CA VAL A 218 25.27 2.13 -5.84
C VAL A 218 26.40 2.74 -5.05
N ASP A 219 27.48 1.98 -4.88
CA ASP A 219 28.74 2.46 -4.34
C ASP A 219 29.51 3.16 -5.46
N LEU A 220 29.57 4.50 -5.44
CA LEU A 220 30.23 5.28 -6.49
C LEU A 220 31.75 5.24 -6.37
N PHE A 221 32.26 5.36 -5.15
CA PHE A 221 33.67 5.26 -4.81
C PHE A 221 33.81 4.91 -3.33
N GLN A 222 35.05 4.75 -2.86
CA GLN A 222 35.32 4.33 -1.49
C GLN A 222 34.65 5.28 -0.48
N GLY A 223 33.69 4.75 0.27
CA GLY A 223 32.96 5.45 1.31
C GLY A 223 31.71 6.20 0.87
N LEU A 224 31.45 6.44 -0.42
CA LEU A 224 30.21 7.10 -0.88
C LEU A 224 29.24 6.12 -1.56
N THR A 225 28.05 6.01 -0.99
CA THR A 225 26.92 5.23 -1.52
C THR A 225 25.75 6.16 -1.83
N ILE A 226 25.15 6.02 -3.01
CA ILE A 226 23.90 6.71 -3.38
C ILE A 226 22.78 5.68 -3.47
N GLY A 227 21.61 6.04 -2.94
CA GLY A 227 20.40 5.23 -2.98
C GLY A 227 19.26 5.93 -3.71
N LEU A 228 18.49 5.15 -4.48
CA LEU A 228 17.20 5.52 -5.05
C LEU A 228 16.13 4.67 -4.38
N ASN A 229 15.03 5.29 -3.98
CA ASN A 229 13.87 4.56 -3.42
C ASN A 229 12.60 4.92 -4.17
N LEU A 230 11.71 3.94 -4.25
CA LEU A 230 10.35 4.09 -4.75
C LEU A 230 9.43 3.26 -3.85
N VAL A 231 8.36 3.85 -3.34
CA VAL A 231 7.33 3.16 -2.55
C VAL A 231 5.98 3.59 -3.08
N ASN A 232 5.18 2.64 -3.54
CA ASN A 232 3.85 2.89 -4.04
C ASN A 232 2.86 1.96 -3.35
N SER A 233 1.92 2.55 -2.63
CA SER A 233 0.72 1.85 -2.19
C SER A 233 -0.45 2.33 -3.05
N HIS A 234 -1.22 1.41 -3.60
CA HIS A 234 -2.35 1.76 -4.46
C HIS A 234 -3.51 0.79 -4.29
N THR A 235 -4.72 1.31 -4.41
CA THR A 235 -5.93 0.51 -4.50
C THR A 235 -6.07 -0.01 -5.93
N SER A 236 -6.36 -1.30 -6.05
CA SER A 236 -6.66 -2.01 -7.29
C SER A 236 -8.12 -2.42 -7.30
N ASN A 237 -8.77 -2.35 -8.46
CA ASN A 237 -10.15 -2.80 -8.66
C ASN A 237 -10.21 -3.72 -9.87
N GLY A 238 -10.26 -5.04 -9.62
CA GLY A 238 -10.20 -6.05 -10.66
C GLY A 238 -11.26 -5.93 -11.75
N SER A 239 -12.43 -5.37 -11.45
CA SER A 239 -13.53 -5.22 -12.41
C SER A 239 -13.30 -4.12 -13.47
N ARG A 240 -12.40 -3.18 -13.20
CA ARG A 240 -12.18 -1.99 -14.04
C ARG A 240 -10.73 -1.79 -14.45
N GLU A 241 -9.80 -2.25 -13.63
CA GLU A 241 -8.38 -2.12 -13.90
C GLU A 241 -8.01 -2.97 -15.10
N SER A 242 -7.48 -2.30 -16.12
CA SER A 242 -6.77 -2.92 -17.22
C SER A 242 -5.30 -2.58 -17.03
N PHE A 243 -4.40 -3.52 -17.33
CA PHE A 243 -2.95 -3.28 -17.36
C PHE A 243 -2.54 -2.12 -18.30
N ALA A 244 -3.46 -1.60 -19.13
CA ALA A 244 -3.26 -0.39 -19.93
C ALA A 244 -3.38 0.93 -19.14
N GLY A 245 -3.89 0.91 -17.89
CA GLY A 245 -3.97 2.06 -17.00
C GLY A 245 -2.63 2.43 -16.35
N ASN A 246 -2.59 3.54 -15.61
CA ASN A 246 -1.39 3.90 -14.85
C ASN A 246 -1.41 3.20 -13.47
N PRO A 247 -0.53 2.22 -13.22
CA PRO A 247 -0.56 1.41 -11.99
C PRO A 247 -0.16 2.21 -10.74
N PHE A 248 0.52 3.35 -10.88
CA PHE A 248 1.02 4.12 -9.74
C PHE A 248 -0.01 5.05 -9.10
N LYS A 249 -1.14 5.27 -9.78
CA LYS A 249 -2.18 6.23 -9.33
C LYS A 249 -3.37 5.54 -8.67
N GLY A 250 -3.39 4.21 -8.67
CA GLY A 250 -4.48 3.39 -8.15
C GLY A 250 -5.82 3.61 -8.85
N GLU A 251 -6.81 2.83 -8.48
CA GLU A 251 -8.19 2.91 -8.96
C GLU A 251 -9.16 3.01 -7.79
N LEU A 252 -10.35 3.53 -8.07
CA LEU A 252 -11.44 3.53 -7.10
C LEU A 252 -11.97 2.10 -6.91
N SER A 253 -12.15 1.69 -5.66
CA SER A 253 -12.73 0.39 -5.32
C SER A 253 -14.21 0.32 -5.73
N THR A 254 -14.78 -0.88 -5.76
CA THR A 254 -16.22 -1.06 -6.00
C THR A 254 -17.07 -0.36 -4.92
N GLY A 255 -16.66 -0.41 -3.65
CA GLY A 255 -17.35 0.27 -2.54
C GLY A 255 -17.31 1.79 -2.65
N GLN A 256 -16.19 2.37 -3.08
CA GLN A 256 -16.08 3.81 -3.35
C GLN A 256 -16.98 4.26 -4.53
N LEU A 257 -17.43 3.32 -5.36
CA LEU A 257 -18.27 3.54 -6.54
C LEU A 257 -19.68 2.97 -6.37
N GLU A 258 -20.07 2.59 -5.15
CA GLU A 258 -21.35 1.93 -4.86
C GLU A 258 -22.53 2.86 -5.21
N ASP A 259 -22.50 4.11 -4.73
CA ASP A 259 -23.45 5.16 -5.11
C ASP A 259 -22.77 6.45 -5.56
N ALA A 260 -23.57 7.32 -6.17
CA ALA A 260 -23.14 8.66 -6.54
C ALA A 260 -22.85 9.50 -5.29
N LEU A 261 -21.87 10.39 -5.40
CA LEU A 261 -21.56 11.37 -4.36
C LEU A 261 -22.76 12.29 -4.14
N ARG A 262 -23.29 12.33 -2.92
CA ARG A 262 -24.48 13.13 -2.58
C ARG A 262 -24.10 14.44 -1.92
N SER A 263 -23.06 14.43 -1.08
CA SER A 263 -22.59 15.64 -0.42
C SER A 263 -21.10 15.62 -0.14
N VAL A 264 -20.53 16.81 -0.02
CA VAL A 264 -19.14 17.04 0.41
C VAL A 264 -19.14 17.98 1.60
N LEU A 265 -18.31 17.65 2.58
CA LEU A 265 -18.09 18.41 3.80
C LEU A 265 -16.69 18.98 3.75
N VAL A 266 -16.55 20.29 3.94
CA VAL A 266 -15.25 20.95 4.11
C VAL A 266 -15.19 21.51 5.53
N ARG A 267 -14.21 21.07 6.31
CA ARG A 267 -14.00 21.55 7.68
C ARG A 267 -12.79 22.47 7.70
N LEU A 268 -12.97 23.64 8.31
CA LEU A 268 -11.94 24.60 8.63
C LEU A 268 -11.81 24.63 10.15
N SER A 269 -10.60 24.44 10.66
CA SER A 269 -10.28 24.55 12.08
C SER A 269 -8.97 25.28 12.26
N ASP A 270 -8.67 25.65 13.50
CA ASP A 270 -7.33 26.02 13.92
C ASP A 270 -6.34 24.85 13.71
N ASP A 271 -5.12 25.11 13.21
CA ASP A 271 -4.05 24.08 13.16
C ASP A 271 -3.29 23.98 14.50
N SER A 272 -3.29 25.05 15.30
CA SER A 272 -2.67 25.14 16.63
C SER A 272 -3.72 25.43 17.72
N PRO A 273 -4.75 24.59 17.88
CA PRO A 273 -5.89 24.89 18.75
C PRO A 273 -5.52 25.05 20.24
N GLU A 274 -4.34 24.62 20.66
CA GLU A 274 -3.86 24.69 22.04
C GLU A 274 -3.59 26.12 22.53
N ASP A 275 -3.37 27.07 21.62
CA ASP A 275 -3.15 28.46 22.01
C ASP A 275 -4.44 29.27 22.19
N GLY A 276 -5.55 28.78 21.63
CA GLY A 276 -6.89 29.39 21.74
C GLY A 276 -7.02 30.76 21.08
N GLU A 277 -6.08 31.16 20.21
CA GLU A 277 -6.02 32.50 19.64
C GLU A 277 -5.71 32.49 18.13
N ALA A 278 -6.58 33.15 17.35
CA ALA A 278 -6.36 33.45 15.94
C ALA A 278 -6.24 32.20 15.04
N GLY A 279 -7.26 31.36 15.10
CA GLY A 279 -7.42 30.21 14.23
C GLY A 279 -7.96 30.58 12.84
N ALA A 280 -8.63 29.65 12.17
CA ALA A 280 -8.99 29.79 10.77
C ALA A 280 -10.00 30.91 10.52
N ILE A 281 -9.68 31.83 9.60
CA ILE A 281 -10.61 32.85 9.10
C ILE A 281 -11.04 32.49 7.67
N LEU A 282 -12.35 32.39 7.45
CA LEU A 282 -12.96 32.24 6.13
C LEU A 282 -13.44 33.59 5.60
N ILE A 283 -12.76 34.09 4.57
CA ILE A 283 -13.04 35.37 3.93
C ILE A 283 -14.03 35.21 2.78
N ASP A 284 -13.80 34.23 1.91
CA ASP A 284 -14.63 33.97 0.74
C ASP A 284 -14.63 32.48 0.38
N ARG A 285 -15.67 32.02 -0.32
CA ARG A 285 -15.80 30.64 -0.79
C ARG A 285 -16.51 30.58 -2.13
N ASP A 286 -16.01 29.71 -3.00
CA ASP A 286 -16.69 29.35 -4.24
C ASP A 286 -16.42 27.87 -4.57
N ILE A 287 -17.26 27.31 -5.44
CA ILE A 287 -17.19 25.94 -5.91
C ILE A 287 -17.31 25.88 -7.42
N GLU A 288 -16.45 25.10 -8.06
CA GLU A 288 -16.48 24.81 -9.49
C GLU A 288 -16.80 23.33 -9.70
N ILE A 289 -17.83 23.04 -10.50
CA ILE A 289 -18.27 21.68 -10.79
C ILE A 289 -18.13 21.44 -12.29
N LYS A 290 -17.21 20.55 -12.66
CA LYS A 290 -17.11 20.09 -14.04
C LYS A 290 -18.04 18.89 -14.22
N THR A 291 -19.01 19.02 -15.12
CA THR A 291 -19.98 17.96 -15.46
C THR A 291 -20.25 17.92 -16.96
N LYS A 292 -21.16 17.05 -17.40
CA LYS A 292 -21.69 17.02 -18.76
C LYS A 292 -23.19 17.27 -18.74
N LEU A 293 -23.63 18.10 -19.68
CA LEU A 293 -25.05 18.36 -19.94
C LEU A 293 -25.41 17.86 -21.33
N LYS A 294 -26.52 17.14 -21.44
CA LYS A 294 -27.14 16.83 -22.73
C LYS A 294 -27.77 18.10 -23.28
N ARG A 295 -27.36 18.53 -24.48
CA ARG A 295 -27.93 19.70 -25.17
C ARG A 295 -28.25 19.34 -26.63
N PRO A 296 -29.24 19.99 -27.26
CA PRO A 296 -29.54 19.78 -28.67
C PRO A 296 -28.29 19.96 -29.54
N SER A 297 -28.12 19.09 -30.52
CA SER A 297 -27.04 19.21 -31.50
C SER A 297 -27.27 20.44 -32.36
N SER A 298 -26.18 21.09 -32.76
CA SER A 298 -26.23 22.23 -33.68
C SER A 298 -26.65 21.79 -35.10
N ALA A 299 -26.48 20.51 -35.44
CA ALA A 299 -26.88 19.94 -36.73
C ALA A 299 -28.33 19.42 -36.73
N ASP A 300 -28.81 18.91 -35.60
CA ASP A 300 -30.17 18.39 -35.45
C ASP A 300 -30.66 18.64 -34.01
N PRO A 301 -31.63 19.54 -33.79
CA PRO A 301 -32.13 19.86 -32.47
C PRO A 301 -32.88 18.70 -31.78
N THR A 302 -33.23 17.63 -32.51
CA THR A 302 -33.84 16.42 -31.94
C THR A 302 -32.81 15.48 -31.32
N VAL A 303 -31.54 15.61 -31.68
CA VAL A 303 -30.45 14.78 -31.16
C VAL A 303 -29.79 15.50 -29.99
N LEU A 304 -29.88 14.92 -28.79
CA LEU A 304 -29.16 15.41 -27.62
C LEU A 304 -27.72 14.89 -27.61
N VAL A 305 -26.77 15.81 -27.44
CA VAL A 305 -25.34 15.51 -27.36
C VAL A 305 -24.80 15.97 -26.02
N GLU A 306 -24.00 15.13 -25.37
CA GLU A 306 -23.29 15.51 -24.14
C GLU A 306 -22.22 16.57 -24.43
N ARG A 307 -22.29 17.68 -23.70
CA ARG A 307 -21.28 18.75 -23.75
C ARG A 307 -20.69 18.99 -22.37
N ASP A 308 -19.36 19.08 -22.31
CA ASP A 308 -18.64 19.51 -21.12
C ASP A 308 -19.18 20.87 -20.66
N THR A 309 -19.54 20.96 -19.38
CA THR A 309 -20.06 22.16 -18.73
C THR A 309 -19.32 22.40 -17.43
N LEU A 310 -18.94 23.65 -17.19
CA LEU A 310 -18.43 24.12 -15.91
C LEU A 310 -19.52 24.94 -15.22
N ILE A 311 -19.96 24.50 -14.05
CA ILE A 311 -20.87 25.25 -13.18
C ILE A 311 -20.02 25.95 -12.13
N VAL A 312 -20.09 27.28 -12.06
CA VAL A 312 -19.44 28.08 -11.02
C VAL A 312 -20.50 28.46 -9.99
N GLY A 313 -20.28 28.11 -8.74
CA GLY A 313 -21.24 28.19 -7.64
C GLY A 313 -21.83 29.59 -7.48
N SER A 314 -20.95 30.58 -7.35
CA SER A 314 -21.31 32.01 -7.28
C SER A 314 -22.23 32.48 -8.41
N SER A 315 -21.98 32.04 -9.66
CA SER A 315 -22.80 32.39 -10.82
C SER A 315 -24.13 31.62 -10.91
N PHE A 316 -24.16 30.40 -10.38
CA PHE A 316 -25.31 29.50 -10.46
C PHE A 316 -26.25 29.65 -9.24
N GLY A 317 -25.78 30.34 -8.19
CA GLY A 317 -26.46 30.42 -6.90
C GLY A 317 -26.31 29.15 -6.05
N PHE A 318 -25.27 28.34 -6.32
CA PHE A 318 -24.94 27.16 -5.53
C PHE A 318 -23.80 27.48 -4.56
N ASP A 319 -24.07 27.37 -3.26
CA ASP A 319 -23.13 27.61 -2.18
C ASP A 319 -23.27 26.49 -1.11
N ALA A 320 -22.50 26.56 -0.03
CA ALA A 320 -22.64 25.69 1.13
C ALA A 320 -24.08 25.76 1.67
N THR A 321 -24.83 24.69 1.44
CA THR A 321 -26.24 24.54 1.83
C THR A 321 -26.42 24.73 3.34
N HIS A 322 -25.47 24.23 4.13
CA HIS A 322 -25.44 24.42 5.57
C HIS A 322 -24.03 24.81 6.02
N ILE A 323 -23.95 25.78 6.91
CA ILE A 323 -22.72 26.16 7.62
C ILE A 323 -22.95 25.84 9.09
N GLN A 324 -22.07 25.05 9.67
CA GLN A 324 -22.15 24.66 11.08
C GLN A 324 -20.89 25.10 11.81
N GLY A 325 -21.06 25.58 13.04
CA GLY A 325 -19.96 26.06 13.86
C GLY A 325 -19.32 27.35 13.33
N GLY A 326 -18.19 27.71 13.95
CA GLY A 326 -17.54 29.00 13.80
C GLY A 326 -18.30 30.14 14.48
N SER A 327 -17.58 31.21 14.77
CA SER A 327 -18.10 32.46 15.30
C SER A 327 -17.96 33.57 14.27
N VAL A 328 -18.89 34.53 14.27
CA VAL A 328 -18.83 35.67 13.35
C VAL A 328 -18.10 36.82 14.04
N ARG A 329 -16.97 37.24 13.48
CA ARG A 329 -16.18 38.38 13.96
C ARG A 329 -15.92 39.34 12.82
N ASN A 330 -16.29 40.61 13.00
CA ASN A 330 -16.17 41.65 11.94
C ASN A 330 -16.83 41.25 10.60
N GLY A 331 -17.90 40.45 10.64
CA GLY A 331 -18.59 39.96 9.45
C GLY A 331 -17.92 38.76 8.75
N LEU A 332 -16.80 38.26 9.28
CA LEU A 332 -16.09 37.08 8.80
C LEU A 332 -16.40 35.87 9.69
N LEU A 333 -16.37 34.67 9.12
CA LEU A 333 -16.47 33.42 9.87
C LEU A 333 -15.08 33.02 10.37
N VAL A 334 -14.97 32.79 11.67
CA VAL A 334 -13.73 32.44 12.37
C VAL A 334 -13.91 31.14 13.15
N ALA A 335 -12.87 30.32 13.22
CA ALA A 335 -12.79 29.13 14.05
C ALA A 335 -11.51 29.19 14.90
N ASP A 336 -11.63 29.64 16.15
CA ASP A 336 -10.52 29.76 17.11
C ASP A 336 -10.46 28.54 18.04
N GLY A 337 -9.25 28.07 18.35
CA GLY A 337 -9.05 26.99 19.31
C GLY A 337 -9.78 25.70 18.89
N ALA A 338 -10.64 25.17 19.76
CA ALA A 338 -11.40 23.95 19.49
C ALA A 338 -12.60 24.14 18.55
N GLU A 339 -12.92 25.37 18.14
CA GLU A 339 -14.02 25.62 17.21
C GLU A 339 -13.68 25.13 15.79
N SER A 340 -14.71 24.85 15.00
CA SER A 340 -14.54 24.56 13.57
C SER A 340 -15.72 25.06 12.76
N ILE A 341 -15.46 25.49 11.53
CA ILE A 341 -16.47 25.82 10.52
C ILE A 341 -16.61 24.61 9.60
N VAL A 342 -17.81 24.06 9.49
CA VAL A 342 -18.12 22.97 8.56
C VAL A 342 -19.04 23.49 7.47
N LEU A 343 -18.53 23.52 6.24
CA LEU A 343 -19.27 23.86 5.04
C LEU A 343 -19.83 22.57 4.42
N HIS A 344 -21.15 22.45 4.36
CA HIS A 344 -21.83 21.28 3.80
C HIS A 344 -22.44 21.62 2.44
N TYR A 345 -21.89 21.02 1.38
CA TYR A 345 -22.35 21.16 0.00
C TYR A 345 -23.20 19.95 -0.39
N VAL A 346 -24.49 20.16 -0.63
CA VAL A 346 -25.42 19.08 -1.00
C VAL A 346 -25.66 19.07 -2.50
N PHE A 347 -25.23 18.01 -3.19
CA PHE A 347 -25.49 17.84 -4.62
C PHE A 347 -26.88 17.26 -4.87
N ALA A 348 -27.15 16.10 -4.27
CA ALA A 348 -28.42 15.40 -4.34
C ALA A 348 -28.75 14.86 -2.95
N PRO A 349 -29.75 15.42 -2.24
CA PRO A 349 -30.13 14.94 -0.91
C PRO A 349 -30.71 13.52 -0.98
N ALA A 350 -30.70 12.84 0.17
CA ALA A 350 -31.35 11.53 0.29
C ALA A 350 -32.88 11.66 0.20
N GLU A 351 -33.56 10.52 -0.01
CA GLU A 351 -35.01 10.49 0.01
C GLU A 351 -35.54 10.94 1.38
N GLY A 352 -36.44 11.93 1.38
CA GLY A 352 -37.03 12.52 2.60
C GLY A 352 -36.22 13.67 3.23
N GLU A 353 -35.03 13.99 2.72
CA GLU A 353 -34.28 15.19 3.13
C GLU A 353 -34.70 16.42 2.32
N SER A 354 -34.44 17.63 2.85
CA SER A 354 -34.77 18.87 2.15
C SER A 354 -33.92 19.05 0.88
N GLU A 355 -34.58 19.49 -0.19
CA GLU A 355 -33.96 19.90 -1.46
C GLU A 355 -33.41 21.32 -1.43
N ASP A 356 -33.72 22.09 -0.38
CA ASP A 356 -33.41 23.50 -0.33
C ASP A 356 -31.90 23.72 -0.44
N GLY A 357 -31.51 24.54 -1.41
CA GLY A 357 -30.11 24.83 -1.71
C GLY A 357 -29.30 23.66 -2.29
N SER A 358 -29.95 22.55 -2.67
CA SER A 358 -29.27 21.44 -3.35
C SER A 358 -28.94 21.79 -4.80
N LEU A 359 -27.82 21.25 -5.31
CA LEU A 359 -27.48 21.42 -6.72
C LEU A 359 -28.58 20.85 -7.63
N ARG A 360 -29.18 19.72 -7.25
CA ARG A 360 -30.28 19.08 -8.01
C ARG A 360 -31.48 20.01 -8.16
N LEU A 361 -31.87 20.70 -7.09
CA LEU A 361 -32.97 21.66 -7.15
C LEU A 361 -32.62 22.86 -8.05
N LEU A 362 -31.41 23.41 -7.90
CA LEU A 362 -30.96 24.54 -8.71
C LEU A 362 -30.87 24.18 -10.20
N LEU A 363 -30.43 22.96 -10.53
CA LEU A 363 -30.43 22.46 -11.91
C LEU A 363 -31.84 22.41 -12.50
N GLN A 364 -32.82 21.93 -11.74
CA GLN A 364 -34.23 21.90 -12.19
C GLN A 364 -34.76 23.33 -12.40
N GLN A 365 -34.53 24.25 -11.46
CA GLN A 365 -35.08 25.60 -11.51
C GLN A 365 -34.40 26.51 -12.54
N ARG A 366 -33.06 26.47 -12.63
CA ARG A 366 -32.27 27.39 -13.47
C ARG A 366 -32.18 26.94 -14.92
N LEU A 367 -32.19 25.62 -15.15
CA LEU A 367 -32.04 25.04 -16.48
C LEU A 367 -33.33 24.38 -16.98
N ASN A 368 -34.43 24.47 -16.22
CA ASN A 368 -35.73 23.87 -16.52
C ASN A 368 -35.62 22.37 -16.84
N LEU A 369 -34.78 21.67 -16.08
CA LEU A 369 -34.56 20.22 -16.21
C LEU A 369 -35.60 19.46 -15.40
N SER A 370 -36.00 18.29 -15.90
CA SER A 370 -36.71 17.30 -15.09
C SER A 370 -35.81 16.74 -13.98
N LEU A 371 -36.41 16.11 -12.97
CA LEU A 371 -35.68 15.43 -11.90
C LEU A 371 -34.65 14.41 -12.44
N ALA A 372 -35.05 13.63 -13.45
CA ALA A 372 -34.19 12.63 -14.07
C ALA A 372 -33.01 13.27 -14.80
N GLU A 373 -33.23 14.35 -15.54
CA GLU A 373 -32.15 15.07 -16.24
C GLU A 373 -31.19 15.74 -15.26
N ALA A 374 -31.70 16.35 -14.19
CA ALA A 374 -30.84 16.92 -13.13
C ALA A 374 -30.01 15.82 -12.44
N GLN A 375 -30.60 14.65 -12.20
CA GLN A 375 -29.88 13.50 -11.64
C GLN A 375 -28.80 12.97 -12.60
N ASP A 376 -29.08 12.90 -13.91
CA ASP A 376 -28.10 12.55 -14.94
C ASP A 376 -26.88 13.49 -14.88
N VAL A 377 -27.11 14.79 -14.72
CA VAL A 377 -26.04 15.81 -14.63
C VAL A 377 -25.19 15.62 -13.37
N ILE A 378 -25.80 15.24 -12.24
CA ILE A 378 -25.06 14.98 -11.01
C ILE A 378 -24.23 13.70 -11.14
N GLN A 379 -24.77 12.65 -11.75
CA GLN A 379 -24.03 11.42 -12.02
C GLN A 379 -22.88 11.63 -13.03
N ALA A 380 -23.01 12.62 -13.91
CA ALA A 380 -22.01 13.00 -14.89
C ALA A 380 -20.89 13.90 -14.35
N ILE A 381 -20.94 14.33 -13.07
CA ILE A 381 -19.89 15.16 -12.48
C ILE A 381 -18.54 14.45 -12.56
N GLU A 382 -17.54 15.16 -13.08
CA GLU A 382 -16.19 14.64 -13.30
C GLU A 382 -15.20 15.13 -12.24
N ASN A 383 -15.45 16.32 -11.70
CA ASN A 383 -14.60 17.00 -10.74
C ASN A 383 -15.39 18.07 -10.01
N VAL A 384 -15.13 18.19 -8.71
CA VAL A 384 -15.60 19.28 -7.86
C VAL A 384 -14.37 19.95 -7.28
N ARG A 385 -14.28 21.26 -7.46
CA ARG A 385 -13.16 22.09 -7.03
C ARG A 385 -13.65 23.17 -6.08
N PHE A 386 -12.98 23.32 -4.97
CA PHE A 386 -13.24 24.36 -3.98
C PHE A 386 -12.21 25.46 -4.12
N ARG A 387 -12.67 26.70 -3.95
CA ARG A 387 -11.84 27.91 -3.88
C ARG A 387 -12.20 28.63 -2.61
N LEU A 388 -11.32 28.60 -1.62
CA LEU A 388 -11.54 29.28 -0.35
C LEU A 388 -10.50 30.39 -0.21
N VAL A 389 -10.92 31.58 0.23
CA VAL A 389 -9.98 32.62 0.66
C VAL A 389 -9.86 32.51 2.17
N LEU A 390 -8.68 32.07 2.62
CA LEU A 390 -8.39 31.77 4.02
C LEU A 390 -7.26 32.65 4.54
N ALA A 391 -7.28 32.94 5.84
CA ALA A 391 -6.22 33.65 6.55
C ALA A 391 -6.01 33.02 7.95
N ASN A 392 -4.91 33.41 8.60
CA ASN A 392 -4.45 32.94 9.90
C ASN A 392 -4.03 31.46 9.93
N ASP A 393 -3.98 30.86 11.12
CA ASP A 393 -3.61 29.48 11.34
C ASP A 393 -4.79 28.55 11.05
N TYR A 394 -4.93 28.18 9.78
CA TYR A 394 -6.02 27.35 9.32
C TYR A 394 -5.57 25.94 8.99
N ARG A 395 -6.46 24.97 9.25
CA ARG A 395 -6.39 23.60 8.77
C ARG A 395 -7.65 23.28 7.98
N VAL A 396 -7.46 22.84 6.73
CA VAL A 396 -8.53 22.46 5.81
C VAL A 396 -8.60 20.95 5.71
N GLU A 397 -9.78 20.41 5.99
CA GLU A 397 -10.06 18.98 5.87
C GLU A 397 -11.32 18.74 5.06
N MET A 398 -11.42 17.58 4.43
CA MET A 398 -12.59 17.20 3.63
C MET A 398 -13.13 15.84 4.02
N SER A 399 -14.44 15.70 3.88
CA SER A 399 -15.16 14.43 3.96
C SER A 399 -16.31 14.40 2.97
N SER A 400 -17.00 13.27 2.89
CA SER A 400 -18.21 13.09 2.10
C SER A 400 -19.03 11.92 2.61
N ASP A 401 -20.22 11.75 2.05
CA ASP A 401 -21.05 10.58 2.29
C ASP A 401 -20.47 9.27 1.72
N ARG A 402 -19.33 9.32 1.00
CA ARG A 402 -18.53 8.17 0.55
C ARG A 402 -17.24 7.97 1.36
N GLN A 403 -16.96 8.86 2.29
CA GLN A 403 -15.75 8.86 3.13
C GLN A 403 -16.14 8.73 4.60
N THR A 404 -16.75 7.61 4.93
CA THR A 404 -17.29 7.33 6.27
C THR A 404 -16.60 6.12 6.91
N ASN A 405 -16.68 6.03 8.23
CA ASN A 405 -16.30 4.80 8.93
C ASN A 405 -17.43 3.75 8.85
N ARG A 406 -17.21 2.57 9.45
CA ARG A 406 -18.21 1.48 9.50
C ARG A 406 -19.56 1.85 10.14
N PHE A 407 -19.62 2.94 10.89
CA PHE A 407 -20.83 3.45 11.54
C PHE A 407 -21.50 4.59 10.75
N GLY A 408 -21.00 4.88 9.53
CA GLY A 408 -21.51 5.98 8.70
C GLY A 408 -21.05 7.37 9.12
N VAL A 409 -20.16 7.48 10.12
CA VAL A 409 -19.65 8.79 10.56
C VAL A 409 -18.61 9.30 9.56
N PRO A 410 -18.77 10.53 9.03
CA PRO A 410 -17.81 11.15 8.13
C PRO A 410 -16.40 11.18 8.72
N GLN A 411 -15.41 10.80 7.93
CA GLN A 411 -14.00 10.83 8.28
C GLN A 411 -13.36 12.00 7.54
N PHE A 412 -12.81 12.97 8.28
CA PHE A 412 -12.17 14.14 7.69
C PHE A 412 -10.71 13.83 7.38
N LEU A 413 -10.29 14.10 6.16
CA LEU A 413 -8.90 13.95 5.73
C LEU A 413 -8.29 15.33 5.46
N PRO A 414 -7.06 15.58 5.94
CA PRO A 414 -6.38 16.84 5.70
C PRO A 414 -6.12 17.05 4.21
N VAL A 415 -6.35 18.28 3.76
CA VAL A 415 -6.09 18.73 2.39
C VAL A 415 -4.90 19.67 2.35
N THR A 416 -4.89 20.64 3.26
CA THR A 416 -3.82 21.65 3.40
C THR A 416 -4.01 22.37 4.73
N ARG A 417 -2.96 23.05 5.19
CA ARG A 417 -2.93 23.88 6.38
C ARG A 417 -2.09 25.13 6.13
N ALA A 418 -2.10 26.07 7.07
CA ALA A 418 -1.28 27.26 7.03
C ALA A 418 0.20 26.91 7.26
N GLU A 419 1.11 27.67 6.64
CA GLU A 419 2.53 27.53 6.91
C GLU A 419 2.88 28.25 8.22
N GLY A 420 2.93 27.48 9.30
CA GLY A 420 3.16 27.99 10.65
C GLY A 420 1.94 28.66 11.27
N ASN A 421 2.07 29.04 12.54
CA ASN A 421 1.00 29.63 13.34
C ASN A 421 0.94 31.16 13.14
N ILE A 422 0.20 31.59 12.11
CA ILE A 422 0.07 32.99 11.72
C ILE A 422 -1.21 33.58 12.31
N LYS A 423 -1.09 34.73 13.00
CA LYS A 423 -2.19 35.31 13.80
C LYS A 423 -2.67 36.69 13.37
N ASN A 424 -2.04 37.25 12.33
CA ASN A 424 -2.15 38.65 11.94
C ASN A 424 -2.67 38.86 10.51
N GLU A 425 -3.30 37.83 9.95
CA GLU A 425 -3.96 37.82 8.63
C GLU A 425 -3.01 38.05 7.44
N THR A 426 -1.69 38.07 7.68
CA THR A 426 -0.69 38.35 6.63
C THR A 426 -0.57 37.27 5.56
N ASN A 427 -1.07 36.07 5.83
CA ASN A 427 -1.06 34.93 4.93
C ASN A 427 -2.38 34.76 4.15
N SER A 428 -3.23 35.79 4.09
CA SER A 428 -4.48 35.74 3.32
C SER A 428 -4.23 35.30 1.87
N ARG A 429 -4.79 34.16 1.49
CA ARG A 429 -4.61 33.60 0.14
C ARG A 429 -5.80 32.78 -0.31
N GLN A 430 -5.94 32.67 -1.63
CA GLN A 430 -6.87 31.70 -2.21
C GLN A 430 -6.26 30.30 -2.20
N VAL A 431 -6.93 29.38 -1.52
CA VAL A 431 -6.63 27.96 -1.46
C VAL A 431 -7.58 27.22 -2.39
N VAL A 432 -7.01 26.58 -3.42
CA VAL A 432 -7.79 25.88 -4.46
C VAL A 432 -7.47 24.39 -4.46
N PHE A 433 -8.48 23.55 -4.29
CA PHE A 433 -8.30 22.11 -4.22
C PHE A 433 -9.48 21.33 -4.82
N ASP A 434 -9.17 20.14 -5.31
CA ASP A 434 -10.15 19.25 -5.94
C ASP A 434 -10.57 18.16 -4.94
N TYR A 435 -11.87 17.85 -4.88
CA TYR A 435 -12.38 16.70 -4.13
C TYR A 435 -12.04 15.38 -4.82
N GLY A 436 -11.68 14.38 -4.01
CA GLY A 436 -11.58 13.00 -4.45
C GLY A 436 -11.29 12.04 -3.30
N LEU A 437 -11.61 10.78 -3.51
CA LEU A 437 -11.32 9.69 -2.58
C LEU A 437 -9.88 9.19 -2.78
N PRO A 438 -9.16 8.80 -1.71
CA PRO A 438 -7.79 8.33 -1.81
C PRO A 438 -7.70 7.02 -2.60
N THR A 439 -6.71 6.94 -3.48
CA THR A 439 -6.51 5.81 -4.40
C THR A 439 -5.08 5.31 -4.44
N ALA A 440 -4.08 6.19 -4.24
CA ALA A 440 -2.69 5.76 -4.10
C ALA A 440 -1.86 6.76 -3.29
N ASN A 441 -0.76 6.28 -2.73
CA ASN A 441 0.30 7.07 -2.11
C ASN A 441 1.63 6.63 -2.74
N LEU A 442 2.30 7.57 -3.41
CA LEU A 442 3.55 7.35 -4.11
C LEU A 442 4.66 8.20 -3.48
N LEU A 443 5.70 7.54 -2.99
CA LEU A 443 6.93 8.16 -2.52
C LEU A 443 8.09 7.76 -3.41
N TYR A 444 8.96 8.69 -3.72
CA TYR A 444 10.25 8.42 -4.32
C TYR A 444 11.29 9.34 -3.73
N GLY A 445 12.53 8.88 -3.65
CA GLY A 445 13.56 9.64 -2.97
C GLY A 445 14.98 9.25 -3.35
N LEU A 446 15.87 10.14 -2.94
CA LEU A 446 17.31 10.04 -3.09
C LEU A 446 17.94 10.01 -1.70
N SER A 447 18.85 9.08 -1.48
CA SER A 447 19.69 9.04 -0.29
C SER A 447 21.17 9.09 -0.66
N ALA A 448 21.98 9.73 0.15
CA ALA A 448 23.43 9.71 0.04
C ALA A 448 24.03 9.37 1.41
N GLU A 449 24.98 8.45 1.40
CA GLU A 449 25.71 8.01 2.58
C GLU A 449 27.20 8.13 2.33
N TRP A 450 27.91 8.83 3.21
CA TRP A 450 29.35 8.96 3.16
C TRP A 450 29.96 8.47 4.47
N ARG A 451 30.84 7.47 4.40
CA ARG A 451 31.53 6.92 5.57
C ARG A 451 33.03 7.23 5.58
N ASN A 452 33.55 7.54 6.76
CA ASN A 452 34.96 7.65 7.10
C ASN A 452 35.79 8.61 6.22
N MET A 453 35.20 9.70 5.74
CA MET A 453 36.00 10.73 5.08
C MET A 453 36.61 11.67 6.13
N ARG A 454 37.91 11.51 6.43
CA ARG A 454 38.65 12.38 7.37
C ARG A 454 37.97 12.50 8.76
N GLY A 455 37.36 11.40 9.22
CA GLY A 455 36.63 11.34 10.49
C GLY A 455 35.18 11.82 10.41
N PHE A 456 34.64 12.14 9.23
CA PHE A 456 33.23 12.45 9.04
C PHE A 456 32.43 11.24 8.53
N ASP A 457 31.24 11.04 9.08
CA ASP A 457 30.17 10.24 8.47
C ASP A 457 28.94 11.12 8.21
N PHE A 458 28.32 10.92 7.05
CA PHE A 458 27.13 11.67 6.63
C PHE A 458 26.06 10.71 6.13
N TYR A 459 24.82 10.99 6.48
CA TYR A 459 23.64 10.38 5.88
C TYR A 459 22.64 11.47 5.55
N GLY A 460 22.21 11.54 4.30
CA GLY A 460 21.17 12.46 3.86
C GLY A 460 20.12 11.74 3.03
N GLU A 461 18.87 12.16 3.16
CA GLU A 461 17.76 11.66 2.36
C GLU A 461 16.79 12.80 2.02
N VAL A 462 16.31 12.82 0.78
CA VAL A 462 15.27 13.72 0.29
C VAL A 462 14.22 12.91 -0.46
N ASN A 463 12.96 13.09 -0.09
CA ASN A 463 11.82 12.32 -0.58
C ASN A 463 10.72 13.25 -1.07
N ILE A 464 10.04 12.82 -2.12
CA ILE A 464 8.85 13.48 -2.64
C ILE A 464 7.69 12.52 -2.55
N ASN A 465 6.62 12.97 -1.91
CA ASN A 465 5.38 12.27 -1.71
C ASN A 465 4.29 12.81 -2.66
N SER A 466 3.46 11.93 -3.19
CA SER A 466 2.28 12.24 -3.98
C SER A 466 1.09 11.39 -3.53
N ASN A 467 0.15 12.02 -2.82
CA ASN A 467 -1.11 11.42 -2.41
C ASN A 467 -2.16 11.57 -3.50
N TYR A 468 -2.46 10.49 -4.23
CA TYR A 468 -3.41 10.48 -5.32
C TYR A 468 -4.84 10.24 -4.85
N ARG A 469 -5.74 11.07 -5.36
CA ARG A 469 -7.19 10.99 -5.17
C ARG A 469 -7.90 10.98 -6.51
N LYS A 470 -9.11 10.43 -6.56
CA LYS A 470 -9.98 10.39 -7.75
C LYS A 470 -11.41 10.73 -7.36
N TYR A 471 -12.10 11.49 -8.20
CA TYR A 471 -13.53 11.78 -7.99
C TYR A 471 -14.38 10.54 -8.28
N PRO A 472 -15.33 10.14 -7.41
CA PRO A 472 -16.10 8.91 -7.58
C PRO A 472 -17.26 9.05 -8.57
N ASN A 473 -16.94 9.01 -9.88
CA ASN A 473 -17.95 8.96 -10.93
C ASN A 473 -18.23 7.50 -11.38
N ARG A 474 -19.46 7.04 -11.24
CA ARG A 474 -19.85 5.64 -11.55
C ARG A 474 -19.92 5.34 -13.05
N GLN A 475 -20.30 6.33 -13.86
CA GLN A 475 -20.47 6.20 -15.31
C GLN A 475 -19.13 6.16 -16.05
N LYS A 476 -18.07 6.68 -15.43
CA LYS A 476 -16.72 6.67 -16.02
C LYS A 476 -15.95 5.38 -15.76
N LYS A 477 -15.29 4.89 -16.81
CA LYS A 477 -14.28 3.82 -16.73
C LYS A 477 -12.90 4.35 -16.30
N HIS A 478 -12.57 5.58 -16.69
CA HIS A 478 -11.30 6.21 -16.37
C HIS A 478 -11.52 7.51 -15.61
N HIS A 479 -10.80 7.64 -14.49
CA HIS A 479 -10.88 8.80 -13.62
C HIS A 479 -9.57 9.58 -13.66
N ARG A 480 -9.69 10.91 -13.65
CA ARG A 480 -8.54 11.79 -13.51
C ARG A 480 -8.02 11.69 -12.08
N ALA A 481 -6.76 11.31 -11.94
CA ALA A 481 -6.07 11.40 -10.65
C ALA A 481 -5.64 12.85 -10.37
N ILE A 482 -5.79 13.26 -9.13
CA ILE A 482 -5.39 14.56 -8.57
C ILE A 482 -4.49 14.32 -7.35
N ALA A 483 -3.56 15.24 -7.08
CA ALA A 483 -2.66 15.18 -5.93
C ALA A 483 -2.39 16.60 -5.41
N GLY A 484 -2.31 16.76 -4.09
CA GLY A 484 -2.13 18.04 -3.41
C GLY A 484 -3.22 19.07 -3.72
N ILE A 485 -2.86 20.35 -3.63
CA ILE A 485 -3.69 21.50 -4.00
C ILE A 485 -3.20 22.11 -5.32
N ALA A 486 -3.92 23.10 -5.85
CA ALA A 486 -3.44 23.83 -7.03
C ALA A 486 -2.15 24.59 -6.69
N GLY A 487 -1.08 24.35 -7.46
CA GLY A 487 0.24 24.96 -7.23
C GLY A 487 1.17 24.08 -6.38
N ASP A 488 0.63 23.36 -5.41
CA ASP A 488 1.39 22.49 -4.50
C ASP A 488 0.86 21.04 -4.54
N LYS A 489 1.37 20.28 -5.53
CA LYS A 489 0.86 18.94 -5.86
C LYS A 489 1.59 17.80 -5.14
N ARG A 490 2.72 18.09 -4.49
CA ARG A 490 3.66 17.09 -3.99
C ARG A 490 4.31 17.61 -2.72
N SER A 491 4.54 16.72 -1.78
CA SER A 491 5.11 17.07 -0.47
C SER A 491 6.55 16.59 -0.37
N LEU A 492 7.45 17.45 0.07
CA LEU A 492 8.85 17.17 0.31
C LEU A 492 9.07 16.67 1.74
N GLY A 493 9.99 15.74 1.93
CA GLY A 493 10.52 15.38 3.24
C GLY A 493 12.01 15.15 3.15
N TRP A 494 12.79 15.65 4.09
CA TRP A 494 14.24 15.50 4.11
C TRP A 494 14.77 15.24 5.51
N LEU A 495 15.91 14.55 5.56
CA LEU A 495 16.66 14.22 6.77
C LEU A 495 18.15 14.30 6.45
N ALA A 496 18.95 14.85 7.35
CA ALA A 496 20.39 14.94 7.24
C ALA A 496 21.05 14.76 8.61
N ASN A 497 21.98 13.80 8.67
CA ASN A 497 22.79 13.49 9.84
C ASN A 497 24.26 13.63 9.45
N LEU A 498 25.05 14.29 10.31
CA LEU A 498 26.49 14.45 10.15
C LEU A 498 27.16 14.18 11.49
N SER A 499 28.05 13.19 11.53
CA SER A 499 28.93 12.95 12.66
C SER A 499 30.38 13.26 12.28
N TRP A 500 31.15 13.70 13.26
CA TRP A 500 32.58 13.88 13.16
C TRP A 500 33.26 13.31 14.40
N GLN A 501 34.37 12.59 14.20
CA GLN A 501 35.17 12.02 15.28
C GLN A 501 36.66 12.23 14.99
N SER A 502 37.36 12.89 15.93
CA SER A 502 38.80 13.07 15.92
C SER A 502 39.31 13.13 17.36
N TYR A 503 40.02 12.09 17.80
CA TYR A 503 40.39 11.91 19.20
C TYR A 503 41.01 13.17 19.83
N PRO A 504 40.53 13.64 21.01
CA PRO A 504 39.46 13.08 21.85
C PRO A 504 38.04 13.63 21.55
N TRP A 505 37.87 14.43 20.50
CA TRP A 505 36.65 15.16 20.19
C TRP A 505 35.68 14.37 19.29
N SER A 506 34.38 14.58 19.52
CA SER A 506 33.33 14.17 18.60
C SER A 506 32.24 15.24 18.52
N ALA A 507 31.59 15.34 17.37
CA ALA A 507 30.45 16.21 17.13
C ALA A 507 29.38 15.45 16.35
N PHE A 508 28.11 15.76 16.61
CA PHE A 508 26.97 15.21 15.90
C PHE A 508 25.98 16.34 15.61
N LEU A 509 25.47 16.37 14.38
CA LEU A 509 24.47 17.30 13.90
C LEU A 509 23.37 16.51 13.19
N GLU A 510 22.13 16.83 13.49
CA GLU A 510 20.93 16.27 12.86
C GLU A 510 20.01 17.42 12.45
N GLY A 511 19.42 17.31 11.26
CA GLY A 511 18.39 18.22 10.77
C GLY A 511 17.39 17.45 9.92
N PHE A 512 16.12 17.81 10.01
CA PHE A 512 15.04 17.22 9.23
C PHE A 512 13.95 18.25 8.97
N GLY A 513 13.15 18.00 7.94
CA GLY A 513 11.95 18.80 7.64
C GLY A 513 11.01 18.01 6.76
N MET A 514 9.71 18.19 6.95
CA MET A 514 8.69 17.55 6.13
C MET A 514 7.53 18.50 5.90
N ASP A 515 7.06 18.54 4.67
CA ASP A 515 5.85 19.23 4.31
C ASP A 515 4.66 18.55 4.96
N ASP A 516 3.66 19.36 5.19
CA ASP A 516 2.53 19.03 6.02
C ASP A 516 1.65 17.88 5.52
N SER A 517 1.61 17.66 4.21
CA SER A 517 0.91 16.54 3.58
C SER A 517 1.84 15.37 3.24
N TYR A 518 3.10 15.41 3.67
CA TYR A 518 4.00 14.25 3.58
C TYR A 518 3.44 13.12 4.46
N SER A 519 3.20 11.96 3.87
CA SER A 519 2.66 10.82 4.61
C SER A 519 3.17 9.50 4.05
N THR A 520 3.59 8.60 4.92
CA THR A 520 3.89 7.19 4.59
C THR A 520 2.74 6.25 4.90
N SER A 521 1.59 6.79 5.36
CA SER A 521 0.43 5.98 5.72
C SER A 521 -0.27 5.40 4.50
N VAL A 522 -0.86 4.22 4.70
CA VAL A 522 -1.65 3.52 3.69
C VAL A 522 -3.09 3.47 4.17
N ARG A 523 -4.04 3.49 3.23
CA ARG A 523 -5.47 3.34 3.52
C ARG A 523 -5.96 2.05 2.86
N PRO A 524 -5.92 0.91 3.57
CA PRO A 524 -6.29 -0.37 2.98
C PRO A 524 -7.80 -0.44 2.72
N VAL A 525 -8.18 -1.12 1.63
CA VAL A 525 -9.59 -1.42 1.32
C VAL A 525 -9.99 -2.80 1.84
N SER A 526 -11.22 -2.92 2.34
CA SER A 526 -11.83 -4.20 2.68
C SER A 526 -12.13 -5.03 1.41
N PRO A 527 -12.43 -6.34 1.53
CA PRO A 527 -12.91 -7.15 0.41
C PRO A 527 -14.14 -6.55 -0.30
N SER A 528 -15.07 -5.95 0.47
CA SER A 528 -16.24 -5.23 -0.05
C SER A 528 -15.90 -3.89 -0.74
N GLY A 529 -14.64 -3.45 -0.66
CA GLY A 529 -14.17 -2.21 -1.26
C GLY A 529 -14.37 -0.98 -0.39
N VAL A 530 -14.73 -1.12 0.89
CA VAL A 530 -14.80 0.00 1.83
C VAL A 530 -13.38 0.36 2.26
N THR A 531 -13.00 1.62 2.10
CA THR A 531 -11.66 2.10 2.53
C THR A 531 -11.63 2.27 4.04
N ASN A 532 -10.58 1.78 4.69
CA ASN A 532 -10.35 2.08 6.09
C ASN A 532 -9.72 3.48 6.22
N TYR A 533 -10.50 4.43 6.72
CA TYR A 533 -10.06 5.80 6.98
C TYR A 533 -9.64 6.03 8.43
N ALA A 534 -9.73 5.02 9.30
CA ALA A 534 -9.25 5.15 10.66
C ALA A 534 -7.77 5.53 10.62
N PRO A 535 -7.32 6.50 11.44
CA PRO A 535 -5.89 6.69 11.65
C PRO A 535 -5.35 5.35 12.18
N GLU A 536 -4.37 4.77 11.49
CA GLU A 536 -3.62 3.63 12.02
C GLU A 536 -3.09 4.06 13.40
N ALA A 537 -3.53 3.38 14.46
CA ALA A 537 -3.03 3.56 15.82
C ALA A 537 -1.66 2.89 15.98
#